data_AF-A0AAV0K4X5-F1
#
_entry.id   AF-A0AAV0K4X5-F1
#
_cell.length_a   1.000
_cell.length_b   1.000
_cell.length_c   1.000
_cell.angle_alpha   90.00
_cell.angle_beta   90.00
_cell.angle_gamma   90.00
#
_symmetry.space_group_name_H-M   'P 1'
#
loop_
_entity.id
_entity.type
_entity.pdbx_description
1 polymer ?
#
loop_
_entity_poly.entity_id
_entity_poly.type
_entity_poly.pdbx_seq_one_letter_code
_entity_poly.pdbx_strand_id
1 'polypeptide(L)'
;WAGHGTHVASTAAGAAVGKASYYDLATGTARGGSEFARIAVYKACNDRLRCKGSHMLSAFDDAIGDGVHDISVSSAPDEVPSRSPYFLRDPVAIGAFHAVERGITVVAGAGNTGPDPASVFNDAPWIITVGASTIDRVFRADVVLGGGGGVVKVKKLISLQFSSKKQRTSNKIPLFSKQTG
;
A
#
# COMPACT_ATOMS: atom_id res chain seq x y z
N TRP A 1 -11.70 0.53 -3.83
CA TRP A 1 -10.40 0.99 -3.25
C TRP A 1 -10.48 1.46 -1.79
N ALA A 2 -11.56 1.17 -1.06
CA ALA A 2 -11.66 1.53 0.36
C ALA A 2 -10.67 0.70 1.21
N GLY A 3 -9.96 1.34 2.14
CA GLY A 3 -9.07 0.69 3.11
C GLY A 3 -7.60 0.53 2.71
N HIS A 4 -7.27 0.57 1.41
CA HIS A 4 -5.89 0.40 0.93
C HIS A 4 -4.92 1.43 1.57
N GLY A 5 -5.25 2.72 1.49
CA GLY A 5 -4.42 3.79 2.07
C GLY A 5 -4.24 3.65 3.59
N THR A 6 -5.29 3.23 4.32
CA THR A 6 -5.20 2.98 5.77
C THR A 6 -4.26 1.83 6.09
N HIS A 7 -4.29 0.75 5.30
CA HIS A 7 -3.39 -0.39 5.47
C HIS A 7 -1.93 0.00 5.20
N VAL A 8 -1.66 0.73 4.11
CA VAL A 8 -0.31 1.21 3.75
C VAL A 8 0.23 2.17 4.82
N ALA A 9 -0.56 3.17 5.21
CA ALA A 9 -0.16 4.16 6.21
C ALA A 9 0.14 3.53 7.58
N SER A 10 -0.70 2.59 8.03
CA SER A 10 -0.48 1.88 9.30
C SER A 10 0.72 0.92 9.25
N THR A 11 1.04 0.35 8.09
CA THR A 11 2.26 -0.46 7.90
C THR A 11 3.52 0.39 7.97
N ALA A 12 3.49 1.60 7.40
CA ALA A 12 4.64 2.50 7.44
C ALA A 12 4.86 3.13 8.82
N ALA A 13 3.81 3.70 9.42
CA ALA A 13 3.93 4.54 10.61
C ALA A 13 2.73 4.41 11.58
N GLY A 14 2.05 3.26 11.61
CA GLY A 14 0.98 3.01 12.58
C GLY A 14 1.51 2.95 14.00
N ALA A 15 0.82 3.62 14.93
CA ALA A 15 1.10 3.49 16.36
C ALA A 15 0.86 2.04 16.83
N ALA A 16 1.53 1.64 17.92
CA ALA A 16 1.31 0.33 18.51
C ALA A 16 -0.14 0.14 18.98
N VAL A 17 -0.80 -0.89 18.46
CA VAL A 17 -2.15 -1.32 18.85
C VAL A 17 -2.08 -2.75 19.35
N GLY A 18 -2.24 -2.93 20.67
CA GLY A 18 -2.30 -4.24 21.31
C GLY A 18 -3.58 -5.02 20.98
N LYS A 19 -3.51 -6.34 21.02
CA LYS A 19 -4.63 -7.27 20.72
C LYS A 19 -5.23 -7.05 19.32
N ALA A 20 -4.44 -6.59 18.37
CA ALA A 20 -4.83 -6.52 16.97
C ALA A 20 -4.93 -7.94 16.40
N SER A 21 -6.04 -8.22 15.70
CA SER A 21 -6.25 -9.50 15.01
C SER A 21 -7.21 -9.31 13.83
N TYR A 22 -7.21 -10.27 12.90
CA TYR A 22 -8.24 -10.38 11.87
C TYR A 22 -9.09 -11.62 12.16
N TYR A 23 -10.25 -11.46 12.80
CA TYR A 23 -11.05 -12.59 13.30
C TYR A 23 -10.19 -13.62 14.07
N ASP A 24 -9.40 -13.12 15.03
CA ASP A 24 -8.44 -13.88 15.86
C ASP A 24 -7.20 -14.42 15.14
N LEU A 25 -7.12 -14.28 13.81
CA LEU A 25 -5.91 -14.57 13.04
C LEU A 25 -4.84 -13.51 13.32
N ALA A 26 -3.60 -13.97 13.48
CA ALA A 26 -2.41 -13.14 13.73
C ALA A 26 -2.56 -12.18 14.91
N THR A 27 -3.19 -12.66 15.99
CA THR A 27 -3.31 -11.90 17.23
C THR A 27 -1.94 -11.46 17.75
N GLY A 28 -1.81 -10.16 18.05
CA GLY A 28 -0.58 -9.59 18.59
C GLY A 28 -0.67 -8.08 18.75
N THR A 29 0.50 -7.42 18.75
CA THR A 29 0.60 -5.96 18.70
C THR A 29 0.91 -5.56 17.26
N ALA A 30 0.00 -4.84 16.61
CA ALA A 30 0.25 -4.26 15.29
C ALA A 30 0.97 -2.91 15.45
N ARG A 31 1.96 -2.63 14.63
CA ARG A 31 2.70 -1.36 14.58
C ARG A 31 3.31 -1.15 13.19
N GLY A 32 3.61 0.10 12.85
CA GLY A 32 4.35 0.45 11.64
C GLY A 32 5.85 0.30 11.81
N GLY A 33 6.59 0.50 10.71
CA GLY A 33 8.05 0.55 10.73
C GLY A 33 8.62 1.72 11.55
N SER A 34 7.94 2.87 11.55
CA SER A 34 8.29 4.05 12.36
C SER A 34 7.08 4.60 13.12
N GLU A 35 6.87 4.11 14.35
CA GLU A 35 5.70 4.45 15.18
C GLU A 35 5.58 5.94 15.53
N PHE A 36 6.70 6.66 15.51
CA PHE A 36 6.78 8.07 15.92
C PHE A 36 6.80 9.03 14.72
N ALA A 37 6.81 8.51 13.49
CA ALA A 37 6.71 9.35 12.30
C ALA A 37 5.32 9.99 12.20
N ARG A 38 5.26 11.20 11.66
CA ARG A 38 4.00 11.88 11.34
C ARG A 38 3.51 11.42 9.97
N ILE A 39 2.20 11.24 9.83
CA ILE A 39 1.57 10.83 8.57
C ILE A 39 0.82 12.03 7.98
N ALA A 40 1.16 12.41 6.74
CA ALA A 40 0.37 13.30 5.91
C ALA A 40 -0.29 12.47 4.79
N VAL A 41 -1.61 12.63 4.58
CA VAL A 41 -2.37 11.79 3.64
C VAL A 41 -2.83 12.62 2.44
N TYR A 42 -2.30 12.29 1.26
CA TYR A 42 -2.68 12.84 -0.03
C TYR A 42 -3.47 11.81 -0.82
N LYS A 43 -4.78 12.04 -0.98
CA LYS A 43 -5.68 11.05 -1.59
C LYS A 43 -5.74 11.21 -3.11
N ALA A 44 -4.73 10.68 -3.81
CA ALA A 44 -4.68 10.69 -5.28
C ALA A 44 -5.56 9.63 -5.95
N CYS A 45 -5.92 8.56 -5.23
CA CYS A 45 -6.71 7.44 -5.76
C CYS A 45 -8.07 7.29 -5.06
N ASN A 46 -9.15 7.16 -5.83
CA ASN A 46 -10.44 6.73 -5.29
C ASN A 46 -11.35 6.07 -6.36
N ASP A 47 -12.49 5.54 -5.94
CA ASP A 47 -13.40 4.80 -6.83
C ASP A 47 -13.92 5.64 -8.02
N ARG A 48 -13.97 6.98 -7.87
CA ARG A 48 -14.40 7.94 -8.91
C ARG A 48 -13.24 8.49 -9.74
N LEU A 49 -12.19 8.97 -9.09
CA LEU A 49 -11.03 9.62 -9.71
C LEU A 49 -10.06 8.62 -10.32
N ARG A 50 -10.16 7.34 -9.92
CA ARG A 50 -9.15 6.33 -10.22
C ARG A 50 -7.77 6.83 -9.80
N CYS A 51 -6.68 6.27 -10.31
CA CYS A 51 -5.33 6.77 -10.05
C CYS A 51 -4.85 7.58 -11.27
N LYS A 52 -5.59 8.63 -11.64
CA LYS A 52 -5.21 9.49 -12.78
C LYS A 52 -3.90 10.20 -12.50
N GLY A 53 -3.08 10.31 -13.56
CA GLY A 53 -1.77 10.95 -13.49
C GLY A 53 -1.79 12.38 -12.94
N SER A 54 -2.81 13.18 -13.30
CA SER A 54 -2.95 14.56 -12.81
C SER A 54 -3.11 14.65 -11.30
N HIS A 55 -3.90 13.76 -10.67
CA HIS A 55 -4.06 13.74 -9.22
C HIS A 55 -2.82 13.18 -8.51
N MET A 56 -2.10 12.25 -9.15
CA MET A 56 -0.80 11.80 -8.62
C MET A 56 0.23 12.94 -8.62
N LEU A 57 0.35 13.70 -9.71
CA LEU A 57 1.23 14.86 -9.80
C LEU A 57 0.86 15.93 -8.78
N SER A 58 -0.44 16.25 -8.65
CA SER A 58 -0.92 17.20 -7.63
C SER A 58 -0.58 16.72 -6.21
N ALA A 59 -0.68 15.43 -5.92
CA ALA A 59 -0.29 14.88 -4.62
C ALA A 59 1.21 14.99 -4.35
N PHE A 60 2.05 14.78 -5.36
CA PHE A 60 3.49 15.01 -5.24
C PHE A 60 3.81 16.48 -5.00
N ASP A 61 3.21 17.39 -5.78
CA ASP A 61 3.41 18.84 -5.64
C ASP A 61 3.00 19.34 -4.26
N ASP A 62 1.82 18.93 -3.78
CA ASP A 62 1.35 19.23 -2.43
C ASP A 62 2.30 18.65 -1.36
N ALA A 63 2.72 17.39 -1.48
CA ALA A 63 3.60 16.76 -0.51
C ALA A 63 4.98 17.44 -0.42
N ILE A 64 5.53 17.82 -1.58
CA ILE A 64 6.77 18.57 -1.69
C ILE A 64 6.60 19.95 -1.03
N GLY A 65 5.52 20.68 -1.37
CA GLY A 65 5.25 22.01 -0.83
C GLY A 65 5.00 22.01 0.68
N ASP A 66 4.37 20.96 1.20
CA ASP A 66 4.10 20.77 2.62
C ASP A 66 5.35 20.29 3.40
N GLY A 67 6.47 20.01 2.72
CA GLY A 67 7.77 19.73 3.35
C GLY A 67 7.86 18.33 3.98
N VAL A 68 7.30 17.30 3.34
CA VAL A 68 7.46 15.91 3.81
C VAL A 68 8.91 15.45 3.66
N HIS A 69 9.33 14.46 4.47
CA HIS A 69 10.69 13.89 4.39
C HIS A 69 10.76 12.67 3.47
N ASP A 70 9.68 11.89 3.41
CA ASP A 70 9.57 10.67 2.63
C ASP A 70 8.17 10.55 2.02
N ILE A 71 8.07 9.96 0.83
CA ILE A 71 6.80 9.67 0.15
C ILE A 71 6.71 8.17 -0.12
N SER A 72 5.62 7.55 0.36
CA SER A 72 5.28 6.15 0.10
C SER A 72 4.14 6.05 -0.92
N VAL A 73 4.41 5.43 -2.07
CA VAL A 73 3.45 5.28 -3.17
C VAL A 73 3.21 3.80 -3.48
N SER A 74 2.11 3.25 -2.98
CA SER A 74 1.70 1.86 -3.26
C SER A 74 0.65 1.79 -4.37
N SER A 75 0.88 2.51 -5.47
CA SER A 75 0.04 2.49 -6.67
C SER A 75 0.87 2.80 -7.90
N ALA A 76 0.36 2.45 -9.07
CA ALA A 76 0.80 2.98 -10.35
C ALA A 76 -0.39 3.68 -11.02
N PRO A 77 -0.17 4.57 -12.02
CA PRO A 77 -1.25 5.17 -12.77
C PRO A 77 -1.95 4.14 -13.66
N ASP A 78 -3.26 4.28 -13.85
CA ASP A 78 -4.05 3.35 -14.66
C ASP A 78 -3.74 3.42 -16.18
N GLU A 79 -3.06 4.48 -16.63
CA GLU A 79 -2.97 4.85 -18.06
C GLU A 79 -1.54 4.84 -18.64
N VAL A 80 -0.52 4.41 -17.89
CA VAL A 80 0.86 4.41 -18.39
C VAL A 80 1.21 3.06 -19.00
N PRO A 81 1.66 2.98 -20.27
CA PRO A 81 2.26 1.77 -20.79
C PRO A 81 3.53 1.49 -19.97
N SER A 82 3.48 0.40 -19.20
CA SER A 82 4.49 -0.12 -18.26
C SER A 82 5.83 -0.52 -18.91
N ARG A 83 6.34 0.26 -19.86
CA ARG A 83 7.55 -0.07 -20.60
C ARG A 83 8.37 1.19 -20.85
N SER A 84 9.57 1.19 -20.29
CA SER A 84 10.71 2.02 -20.69
C SER A 84 10.78 2.19 -22.22
N PRO A 85 11.03 3.41 -22.75
CA PRO A 85 11.80 4.50 -22.13
C PRO A 85 10.98 5.79 -21.87
N TYR A 86 9.76 5.69 -21.34
CA TYR A 86 8.87 6.85 -21.21
C TYR A 86 8.72 7.40 -19.78
N PHE A 87 9.80 7.56 -19.01
CA PHE A 87 9.74 8.24 -17.70
C PHE A 87 9.12 9.64 -17.80
N LEU A 88 9.33 10.33 -18.94
CA LEU A 88 8.72 11.64 -19.25
C LEU A 88 7.19 11.61 -19.41
N ARG A 89 6.58 10.43 -19.41
CA ARG A 89 5.13 10.23 -19.47
C ARG A 89 4.58 9.47 -18.27
N ASP A 90 5.43 9.13 -17.31
CA ASP A 90 5.02 8.48 -16.07
C ASP A 90 4.85 9.55 -14.97
N PRO A 91 3.60 9.84 -14.55
CA PRO A 91 3.31 10.76 -13.46
C PRO A 91 4.06 10.44 -12.15
N VAL A 92 4.28 9.16 -11.84
CA VAL A 92 5.02 8.75 -10.64
C VAL A 92 6.49 9.05 -10.81
N ALA A 93 7.07 8.72 -11.96
CA ALA A 93 8.47 9.02 -12.23
C ALA A 93 8.74 10.53 -12.20
N ILE A 94 7.89 11.35 -12.83
CA ILE A 94 8.01 12.81 -12.86
C ILE A 94 7.87 13.40 -11.45
N GLY A 95 6.82 13.02 -10.71
CA GLY A 95 6.61 13.52 -9.35
C GLY A 95 7.74 13.10 -8.41
N ALA A 96 8.21 11.86 -8.53
CA ALA A 96 9.30 11.34 -7.73
C ALA A 96 10.64 12.04 -8.04
N PHE A 97 10.89 12.38 -9.30
CA PHE A 97 12.10 13.10 -9.70
C PHE A 97 12.18 14.45 -8.97
N HIS A 98 11.10 15.24 -9.00
CA HIS A 98 11.04 16.54 -8.32
C HIS A 98 11.10 16.44 -6.79
N ALA A 99 10.61 15.35 -6.20
CA ALA A 99 10.75 15.07 -4.79
C ALA A 99 12.21 14.78 -4.42
N VAL A 100 12.86 13.88 -5.17
CA VAL A 100 14.26 13.49 -4.93
C VAL A 100 15.22 14.66 -5.16
N GLU A 101 14.96 15.53 -6.15
CA GLU A 101 15.71 16.78 -6.33
C GLU A 101 15.70 17.70 -5.09
N ARG A 102 14.67 17.57 -4.24
CA ARG A 102 14.52 18.32 -2.99
C ARG A 102 14.92 17.53 -1.74
N GLY A 103 15.58 16.38 -1.93
CA GLY A 103 16.03 15.52 -0.84
C GLY A 103 14.92 14.69 -0.18
N ILE A 104 13.77 14.54 -0.84
CA ILE A 104 12.64 13.73 -0.34
C ILE A 104 12.74 12.34 -0.95
N THR A 105 12.86 11.31 -0.12
CA THR A 105 12.97 9.92 -0.59
C THR A 105 11.62 9.40 -1.06
N VAL A 106 11.59 8.68 -2.19
CA VAL A 106 10.37 8.07 -2.72
C VAL A 106 10.50 6.55 -2.75
N VAL A 107 9.54 5.88 -2.11
CA VAL A 107 9.43 4.41 -2.08
C VAL A 107 8.16 3.99 -2.77
N ALA A 108 8.23 3.06 -3.72
CA ALA A 108 7.08 2.57 -4.46
C ALA A 108 7.07 1.05 -4.64
N GLY A 109 5.88 0.47 -4.79
CA GLY A 109 5.73 -0.97 -5.04
C GLY A 109 6.03 -1.34 -6.50
N ALA A 110 6.64 -2.51 -6.73
CA ALA A 110 6.98 -3.03 -8.06
C ALA A 110 5.77 -3.46 -8.92
N GLY A 111 4.56 -3.49 -8.34
CA GLY A 111 3.35 -4.00 -8.99
C GLY A 111 3.12 -5.49 -8.76
N ASN A 112 1.93 -5.97 -9.17
CA ASN A 112 1.44 -7.33 -8.88
C ASN A 112 1.15 -8.14 -10.17
N THR A 113 1.74 -7.77 -11.30
CA THR A 113 1.50 -8.40 -12.61
C THR A 113 2.56 -9.42 -13.02
N GLY A 114 3.48 -9.77 -12.11
CA GLY A 114 4.42 -10.88 -12.33
C GLY A 114 3.71 -12.23 -12.50
N PRO A 115 4.45 -13.32 -12.79
CA PRO A 115 5.90 -13.45 -12.68
C PRO A 115 6.68 -13.25 -13.99
N ASP A 116 6.02 -12.86 -15.09
CA ASP A 116 6.67 -12.72 -16.39
C ASP A 116 7.82 -11.69 -16.36
N PRO A 117 8.91 -11.90 -17.11
CA PRO A 117 9.97 -10.91 -17.24
C PRO A 117 9.45 -9.53 -17.68
N ALA A 118 10.12 -8.46 -17.22
CA ALA A 118 9.76 -7.08 -17.54
C ALA A 118 8.31 -6.67 -17.15
N SER A 119 7.82 -7.20 -16.01
CA SER A 119 6.51 -6.88 -15.42
C SER A 119 6.58 -5.89 -14.24
N VAL A 120 7.75 -5.30 -13.98
CA VAL A 120 7.97 -4.32 -12.90
C VAL A 120 7.43 -2.95 -13.29
N PHE A 121 6.79 -2.28 -12.33
CA PHE A 121 6.38 -0.88 -12.38
C PHE A 121 7.26 -0.02 -11.47
N ASN A 122 7.15 1.31 -11.62
CA ASN A 122 7.89 2.29 -10.81
C ASN A 122 9.41 2.05 -10.86
N ASP A 123 9.93 1.76 -12.06
CA ASP A 123 11.31 1.34 -12.33
C ASP A 123 12.26 2.52 -12.60
N ALA A 124 11.81 3.76 -12.36
CA ALA A 124 12.65 4.93 -12.50
C ALA A 124 13.84 4.87 -11.52
N PRO A 125 15.09 5.15 -11.94
CA PRO A 125 16.28 4.93 -11.12
C PRO A 125 16.35 5.71 -9.79
N TRP A 126 15.56 6.78 -9.67
CA TRP A 126 15.48 7.60 -8.46
C TRP A 126 14.39 7.12 -7.47
N ILE A 127 13.67 6.05 -7.78
CA ILE A 127 12.65 5.46 -6.91
C ILE A 127 13.21 4.20 -6.24
N ILE A 128 12.96 4.04 -4.94
CA ILE A 128 13.18 2.77 -4.25
C ILE A 128 12.00 1.84 -4.57
N THR A 129 12.17 0.96 -5.55
CA THR A 129 11.16 0.00 -6.01
C THR A 129 11.17 -1.28 -5.19
N VAL A 130 10.04 -1.64 -4.58
CA VAL A 130 9.93 -2.74 -3.60
C VAL A 130 9.09 -3.90 -4.15
N GLY A 131 9.69 -5.09 -4.23
CA GLY A 131 9.00 -6.35 -4.52
C GLY A 131 8.39 -7.00 -3.26
N ALA A 132 7.43 -7.89 -3.46
CA ALA A 132 6.77 -8.62 -2.37
C ALA A 132 7.29 -10.05 -2.22
N SER A 133 7.47 -10.49 -0.96
CA SER A 133 7.83 -11.87 -0.60
C SER A 133 6.96 -12.37 0.56
N THR A 134 7.04 -13.67 0.85
CA THR A 134 6.33 -14.29 1.98
C THR A 134 7.17 -14.27 3.25
N ILE A 135 6.51 -14.24 4.40
CA ILE A 135 7.12 -14.43 5.72
C ILE A 135 6.94 -15.87 6.22
N ASP A 136 7.56 -16.20 7.35
CA ASP A 136 7.49 -17.51 8.03
C ASP A 136 6.10 -17.84 8.60
N ARG A 137 5.29 -16.83 8.93
CA ARG A 137 3.92 -16.99 9.42
C ARG A 137 2.97 -17.48 8.33
N VAL A 138 2.21 -18.52 8.67
CA VAL A 138 1.25 -19.17 7.76
C VAL A 138 -0.13 -19.26 8.41
N PHE A 139 -1.17 -18.86 7.67
CA PHE A 139 -2.57 -19.11 8.05
C PHE A 139 -3.06 -20.42 7.44
N ARG A 140 -3.51 -21.34 8.31
CA ARG A 140 -4.03 -22.65 7.92
C ARG A 140 -5.55 -22.66 7.99
N ALA A 141 -6.18 -23.34 7.04
CA ALA A 141 -7.58 -23.77 7.16
C ALA A 141 -7.62 -25.28 7.11
N ASP A 142 -8.16 -25.88 8.17
CA ASP A 142 -8.34 -27.33 8.21
C ASP A 142 -9.71 -27.66 7.60
N VAL A 143 -9.70 -28.58 6.63
CA VAL A 143 -10.91 -29.08 5.97
C VAL A 143 -11.17 -30.49 6.51
N VAL A 144 -12.30 -30.66 7.20
CA VAL A 144 -12.72 -31.98 7.71
C VAL A 144 -13.59 -32.64 6.64
N LEU A 145 -13.18 -33.80 6.14
CA LEU A 145 -13.95 -34.56 5.16
C LEU A 145 -14.98 -35.45 5.88
N GLY A 146 -16.17 -35.58 5.30
CA GLY A 146 -17.21 -36.47 5.83
C GLY A 146 -16.83 -37.96 5.74
N GLY A 147 -17.49 -38.79 6.55
CA GLY A 147 -17.39 -40.27 6.43
C GLY A 147 -16.13 -40.90 7.05
N GLY A 148 -15.45 -40.23 7.99
CA GLY A 148 -14.26 -40.78 8.66
C GLY A 148 -12.95 -40.64 7.86
N GLY A 149 -12.96 -39.93 6.73
CA GLY A 149 -11.82 -39.74 5.82
C GLY A 149 -10.69 -38.81 6.32
N GLY A 150 -10.66 -38.44 7.60
CA GLY A 150 -9.60 -37.63 8.21
C GLY A 150 -9.69 -36.11 7.95
N VAL A 151 -8.68 -35.38 8.42
CA VAL A 151 -8.54 -33.93 8.30
C VAL A 151 -7.51 -33.58 7.23
N VAL A 152 -7.93 -32.85 6.19
CA VAL A 152 -7.02 -32.28 5.18
C VAL A 152 -6.59 -30.89 5.66
N LYS A 153 -5.33 -30.76 6.06
CA LYS A 153 -4.75 -29.49 6.48
C LYS A 153 -4.37 -28.66 5.26
N VAL A 154 -5.12 -27.61 4.93
CA VAL A 154 -4.75 -26.69 3.86
C VAL A 154 -3.72 -25.71 4.41
N LYS A 155 -2.46 -25.90 4.00
CA LYS A 155 -1.32 -25.11 4.47
C LYS A 155 -1.31 -23.66 3.96
N LYS A 156 -2.19 -23.26 3.05
CA LYS A 156 -2.17 -21.91 2.48
C LYS A 156 -3.58 -21.42 2.21
N LEU A 157 -4.05 -20.47 3.02
CA LEU A 157 -5.16 -19.60 2.61
C LEU A 157 -4.61 -18.58 1.61
N ILE A 158 -5.02 -18.68 0.34
CA ILE A 158 -4.51 -17.83 -0.75
C ILE A 158 -5.30 -16.52 -0.87
N SER A 159 -6.45 -16.39 -0.20
CA SER A 159 -7.23 -15.15 -0.21
C SER A 159 -8.11 -15.04 1.04
N LEU A 160 -7.92 -13.99 1.83
CA LEU A 160 -8.91 -13.50 2.76
C LEU A 160 -9.65 -12.36 2.03
N GLN A 161 -10.91 -12.59 1.64
CA GLN A 161 -11.70 -11.52 1.06
C GLN A 161 -12.10 -10.51 2.13
N PHE A 162 -11.64 -9.27 1.99
CA PHE A 162 -12.04 -8.14 2.81
C PHE A 162 -13.48 -7.72 2.46
N SER A 163 -14.48 -8.28 3.14
CA SER A 163 -15.86 -7.76 3.10
C SER A 163 -16.04 -6.66 4.13
N SER A 164 -16.62 -5.53 3.72
CA SER A 164 -16.92 -4.39 4.60
C SER A 164 -18.13 -4.69 5.51
N LYS A 165 -17.95 -5.51 6.55
CA LYS A 165 -18.90 -5.53 7.66
C LYS A 165 -18.42 -4.59 8.77
N LYS A 166 -19.32 -3.67 9.10
CA LYS A 166 -19.15 -2.46 9.91
C LYS A 166 -18.72 -2.82 11.34
N GLN A 167 -17.49 -2.51 11.73
CA GLN A 167 -17.07 -2.53 13.14
C GLN A 167 -17.31 -1.15 13.78
N ARG A 168 -17.95 -1.16 14.95
CA ARG A 168 -18.37 0.02 15.72
C ARG A 168 -17.16 0.80 16.26
N THR A 169 -17.38 2.11 16.35
CA THR A 169 -16.46 3.21 16.66
C THR A 169 -15.74 3.13 18.00
N SER A 170 -14.48 3.58 18.06
CA SER A 170 -14.05 4.78 18.80
C SER A 170 -12.52 4.77 19.00
N ASN A 171 -11.83 5.70 18.33
CA ASN A 171 -10.66 6.46 18.80
C ASN A 171 -10.12 7.24 17.60
N LYS A 172 -10.52 8.50 17.48
CA LYS A 172 -10.11 9.38 16.38
C LYS A 172 -8.73 9.95 16.71
N ILE A 173 -7.71 9.47 16.00
CA ILE A 173 -6.46 10.23 15.82
C ILE A 173 -6.74 11.22 14.69
N PRO A 174 -6.49 12.53 14.86
CA PRO A 174 -6.68 13.49 13.78
C PRO A 174 -5.67 13.20 12.66
N LEU A 175 -6.18 12.70 11.53
CA LEU A 175 -5.44 12.61 10.29
C LEU A 175 -5.76 13.86 9.47
N PHE A 176 -4.75 14.67 9.19
CA PHE A 176 -4.87 15.73 8.19
C PHE A 176 -4.90 15.07 6.82
N SER A 177 -6.03 15.17 6.14
CA SER A 177 -6.22 14.66 4.79
C SER A 177 -6.51 15.83 3.86
N LYS A 178 -5.66 15.99 2.85
CA LYS A 178 -5.87 16.92 1.75
C LYS A 178 -6.47 16.14 0.58
N GLN A 179 -7.58 16.62 0.04
CA GLN A 179 -8.12 16.12 -1.23
C GLN A 179 -7.49 16.94 -2.34
N THR A 180 -6.78 16.28 -3.23
CA THR A 180 -6.28 16.89 -4.47
C THR A 180 -7.47 17.09 -5.42
N GLY A 181 -7.66 18.32 -5.89
CA GLY A 181 -8.69 18.70 -6.87
C GLY A 181 -8.44 18.12 -8.25
#